data_AF-A0A5D4NWI8-F1
#
_entry.id   AF-A0A5D4NWI8-F1
#
_cell.length_a   1.000
_cell.length_b   1.000
_cell.length_c   1.000
_cell.angle_alpha   90.00
_cell.angle_beta   90.00
_cell.angle_gamma   90.00
#
_symmetry.space_group_name_H-M   'P 1'
#
loop_
_entity.id
_entity.type
_entity.pdbx_description
1 polymer ?
#
loop_
_entity_poly.entity_id
_entity_poly.type
_entity_poly.pdbx_seq_one_letter_code
_entity_poly.pdbx_strand_id
1 'polypeptide(L)'
;MTNGSVFVEQKVVERIWCEPLTLRLYLLIAARAVEKGPVWKNEVKVESGQYLRSYSLLTEDLFYVANGNIKVPSSGTIKRSIDRLVNLKFIKTEETKYGTLFTILQDERDEFFFRENDRTASNQLEEYGETTAAEQEELKKDRKEKKEKEIKDQESMEDSLELNSPLQDKIQEVTNAFLKLRQSGSSISQKQIRGIKRVCHLDVESSELIVWMKEILDQYHQKNPGKKIHSFLYFEKAILTRSRGKVGVPEETRSSANRDQLDKSDEFLKKLEKWKQEGEKHLASKKSMARPLFLGIAGPVSPQG
;
A
#
# COMPACT_ATOMS: atom_id res chain seq x y z
N MET A 1 19.51 0.49 -13.50
CA MET A 1 19.30 -0.13 -12.18
C MET A 1 19.96 -1.49 -12.25
N THR A 2 21.03 -1.73 -11.50
CA THR A 2 21.67 -3.04 -11.43
C THR A 2 20.72 -4.01 -10.73
N ASN A 3 20.57 -5.22 -11.28
CA ASN A 3 19.74 -6.27 -10.69
C ASN A 3 20.45 -6.82 -9.43
N GLY A 4 20.25 -6.15 -8.30
CA GLY A 4 20.77 -6.59 -7.01
C GLY A 4 19.74 -7.45 -6.28
N SER A 5 20.14 -8.64 -5.86
CA SER A 5 19.37 -9.47 -4.93
C SER A 5 19.99 -9.35 -3.54
N VAL A 6 19.14 -9.20 -2.51
CA VAL A 6 19.59 -9.16 -1.11
C VAL A 6 19.16 -10.45 -0.46
N PHE A 7 20.13 -11.24 -0.01
CA PHE A 7 19.88 -12.41 0.81
C PHE A 7 19.76 -11.98 2.27
N VAL A 8 18.85 -12.62 3.02
CA VAL A 8 18.70 -12.41 4.46
C VAL A 8 18.48 -13.76 5.11
N GLU A 9 19.20 -14.02 6.20
CA GLU A 9 18.99 -15.21 7.01
C GLU A 9 17.56 -15.29 7.55
N GLN A 10 16.96 -16.47 7.44
CA GLN A 10 15.62 -16.73 7.97
C GLN A 10 15.52 -16.42 9.46
N LYS A 11 16.58 -16.68 10.25
CA LYS A 11 16.63 -16.37 11.68
C LYS A 11 16.50 -14.87 11.97
N VAL A 12 17.09 -14.02 11.13
CA VAL A 12 16.98 -12.57 11.24
C VAL A 12 15.53 -12.17 10.98
N VAL A 13 14.97 -12.67 9.88
CA VAL A 13 13.58 -12.42 9.48
C VAL A 13 12.63 -12.82 10.61
N GLU A 14 12.72 -14.04 11.14
CA GLU A 14 11.83 -14.55 12.19
C GLU A 14 11.84 -13.69 13.46
N ARG A 15 12.99 -13.14 13.84
CA ARG A 15 13.11 -12.30 15.06
C ARG A 15 12.56 -10.89 14.90
N ILE A 16 12.64 -10.31 13.70
CA ILE A 16 12.21 -8.91 13.45
C ILE A 16 10.95 -8.80 12.60
N TRP A 17 10.36 -9.94 12.19
CA TRP A 17 9.18 -9.98 11.32
C TRP A 17 7.99 -9.21 11.89
N CYS A 18 7.78 -9.32 13.20
CA CYS A 18 6.67 -8.67 13.90
C CYS A 18 6.76 -7.14 13.87
N GLU A 19 7.91 -6.58 13.50
CA GLU A 19 8.14 -5.14 13.45
C GLU A 19 8.48 -4.68 12.02
N PRO A 20 7.47 -4.27 11.24
CA PRO A 20 7.65 -3.95 9.82
C PRO A 20 8.68 -2.85 9.55
N LEU A 21 8.79 -1.86 10.44
CA LEU A 21 9.77 -0.77 10.27
C LEU A 21 11.20 -1.27 10.52
N THR A 22 11.41 -2.04 11.59
CA THR A 22 12.71 -2.63 11.95
C THR A 22 13.21 -3.55 10.85
N LEU A 23 12.33 -4.39 10.29
CA LEU A 23 12.63 -5.24 9.14
C LEU A 23 13.00 -4.43 7.89
N ARG A 24 12.20 -3.41 7.53
CA ARG A 24 12.48 -2.53 6.37
C ARG A 24 13.82 -1.82 6.51
N LEU A 25 14.12 -1.31 7.70
CA LEU A 25 15.38 -0.65 7.99
C LEU A 25 16.55 -1.62 7.80
N TYR A 26 16.46 -2.84 8.34
CA TYR A 26 17.49 -3.85 8.16
C TYR A 26 17.70 -4.19 6.69
N LEU A 27 16.62 -4.42 5.94
CA LEU A 27 16.67 -4.69 4.50
C LEU A 27 17.30 -3.54 3.71
N LEU A 28 16.97 -2.29 4.06
CA LEU A 28 17.55 -1.11 3.43
C LEU A 28 19.07 -1.05 3.67
N ILE A 29 19.50 -1.29 4.91
CA ILE A 29 20.92 -1.33 5.26
C ILE A 29 21.61 -2.47 4.50
N ALA A 30 21.03 -3.67 4.48
CA ALA A 30 21.56 -4.82 3.74
C ALA A 30 21.66 -4.58 2.23
N ALA A 31 20.67 -3.93 1.63
CA ALA A 31 20.65 -3.60 0.21
C ALA A 31 21.65 -2.51 -0.19
N ARG A 32 21.99 -1.60 0.74
CA ARG A 32 22.80 -0.41 0.48
C ARG A 32 24.21 -0.51 1.06
N ALA A 33 24.45 -1.52 1.90
CA ALA A 33 25.79 -1.87 2.35
C ALA A 33 26.66 -2.16 1.14
N VAL A 34 27.92 -1.70 1.21
CA VAL A 34 28.84 -1.83 0.09
C VAL A 34 29.15 -3.30 -0.13
N GLU A 35 28.83 -3.82 -1.32
CA GLU A 35 28.99 -5.24 -1.64
C GLU A 35 30.43 -5.59 -2.07
N LYS A 36 31.14 -4.65 -2.72
CA LYS A 36 32.49 -4.88 -3.27
C LYS A 36 33.42 -3.68 -3.04
N GLY A 37 34.48 -3.90 -2.26
CA GLY A 37 35.63 -2.99 -2.06
C GLY A 37 35.34 -1.73 -1.22
N PRO A 38 36.36 -1.09 -0.62
CA PRO A 38 36.16 0.13 0.14
C PRO A 38 35.81 1.31 -0.78
N VAL A 39 34.71 1.99 -0.48
CA VAL A 39 34.25 3.18 -1.23
C VAL A 39 34.41 4.42 -0.35
N TRP A 40 35.03 5.46 -0.90
CA TRP A 40 35.11 6.75 -0.24
C TRP A 40 33.80 7.51 -0.42
N LYS A 41 33.14 7.85 0.68
CA LYS A 41 31.97 8.74 0.69
C LYS A 41 32.22 9.85 1.70
N ASN A 42 32.22 11.10 1.22
CA ASN A 42 32.39 12.29 2.05
C ASN A 42 33.57 12.16 3.02
N GLU A 43 34.77 11.84 2.51
CA GLU A 43 36.00 11.69 3.32
C GLU A 43 36.00 10.53 4.33
N VAL A 44 34.91 9.76 4.43
CA VAL A 44 34.82 8.54 5.23
C VAL A 44 35.04 7.34 4.30
N LYS A 45 35.99 6.48 4.66
CA LYS A 45 36.22 5.19 4.00
C LYS A 45 35.15 4.22 4.48
N VAL A 46 34.22 3.83 3.60
CA VAL A 46 33.17 2.86 3.90
C VAL A 46 33.63 1.49 3.38
N GLU A 47 33.76 0.53 4.27
CA GLU A 47 34.23 -0.82 3.95
C GLU A 47 33.09 -1.74 3.45
N SER A 48 33.45 -2.94 3.00
CA SER A 48 32.45 -3.94 2.58
C SER A 48 31.52 -4.27 3.75
N GLY A 49 30.22 -4.40 3.48
CA GLY A 49 29.20 -4.65 4.50
C GLY A 49 28.81 -3.41 5.33
N GLN A 50 29.32 -2.23 5.00
CA GLN A 50 29.00 -0.98 5.68
C GLN A 50 28.11 -0.05 4.86
N TYR A 51 27.28 0.73 5.55
CA TYR A 51 26.42 1.74 4.98
C TYR A 51 26.49 3.03 5.79
N LEU A 52 26.79 4.16 5.13
CA LEU A 52 26.86 5.47 5.76
C LEU A 52 25.59 6.28 5.46
N ARG A 53 24.85 6.67 6.49
CA ARG A 53 23.63 7.49 6.35
C ARG A 53 23.30 8.26 7.63
N SER A 54 22.64 9.42 7.52
CA SER A 54 22.13 10.15 8.68
C SER A 54 20.71 9.71 9.05
N TYR A 55 20.33 9.86 10.33
CA TYR A 55 18.99 9.54 10.81
C TYR A 55 17.88 10.30 10.07
N SER A 56 18.10 11.58 9.73
CA SER A 56 17.13 12.38 8.98
C SER A 56 16.88 11.80 7.58
N LEU A 57 17.95 11.43 6.87
CA LEU A 57 17.79 10.83 5.54
C LEU A 57 17.17 9.43 5.63
N LEU A 58 17.43 8.67 6.70
CA LEU A 58 16.73 7.40 6.94
C LEU A 58 15.22 7.60 7.13
N THR A 59 14.75 8.73 7.66
CA THR A 59 13.30 9.01 7.73
C THR A 59 12.67 9.16 6.36
N GLU A 60 13.37 9.83 5.44
CA GLU A 60 12.95 9.97 4.06
C GLU A 60 13.05 8.64 3.31
N ASP A 61 14.12 7.86 3.52
CA ASP A 61 14.30 6.57 2.86
C ASP A 61 13.24 5.52 3.30
N LEU A 62 12.62 5.69 4.47
CA LEU A 62 11.67 4.75 5.08
C LEU A 62 10.21 5.24 5.09
N PHE A 63 9.85 6.28 4.33
CA PHE A 63 8.44 6.64 4.21
C PHE A 63 7.64 5.47 3.60
N TYR A 64 6.38 5.35 3.99
CA TYR A 64 5.50 4.31 3.49
C TYR A 64 4.10 4.86 3.29
N VAL A 65 3.33 4.24 2.39
CA VAL A 65 1.93 4.61 2.17
C VAL A 65 1.06 3.80 3.12
N ALA A 66 0.21 4.49 3.88
CA ALA A 66 -0.80 3.88 4.73
C ALA A 66 -2.12 4.61 4.56
N ASN A 67 -3.18 3.86 4.25
CA ASN A 67 -4.52 4.40 4.01
C ASN A 67 -4.55 5.51 2.94
N GLY A 68 -3.73 5.39 1.90
CA GLY A 68 -3.61 6.38 0.82
C GLY A 68 -2.75 7.60 1.15
N ASN A 69 -2.26 7.73 2.39
CA ASN A 69 -1.41 8.85 2.81
C ASN A 69 0.04 8.40 2.98
N ILE A 70 0.99 9.28 2.61
CA ILE A 70 2.41 9.07 2.87
C ILE A 70 2.67 9.31 4.36
N LYS A 71 3.20 8.31 5.04
CA LYS A 71 3.64 8.37 6.43
C LYS A 71 5.16 8.35 6.48
N VAL A 72 5.73 9.36 7.12
CA VAL A 72 7.17 9.44 7.39
C VAL A 72 7.40 9.00 8.84
N PRO A 73 8.22 7.97 9.10
CA PRO A 73 8.55 7.58 10.46
C PRO A 73 9.33 8.69 11.16
N SER A 74 9.05 8.91 12.45
CA SER A 74 9.80 9.90 13.24
C SER A 74 11.25 9.43 13.47
N SER A 75 12.18 10.37 13.61
CA SER A 75 13.58 10.05 13.93
C SER A 75 13.72 9.22 15.21
N GLY A 76 12.85 9.44 16.21
CA GLY A 76 12.81 8.65 17.44
C GLY A 76 12.39 7.19 17.20
N THR A 77 11.45 6.95 16.29
CA THR A 77 11.04 5.59 15.91
C THR A 77 12.16 4.84 15.20
N ILE A 78 12.91 5.54 14.33
CA ILE A 78 14.08 4.98 13.65
C ILE A 78 15.17 4.63 14.65
N LYS A 79 15.49 5.54 15.59
CA LYS A 79 16.47 5.29 16.64
C LYS A 79 16.12 4.05 17.46
N ARG A 80 14.86 3.91 17.91
CA ARG A 80 14.40 2.69 18.61
C ARG A 80 14.56 1.42 17.77
N SER A 81 14.31 1.52 16.46
CA SER A 81 14.46 0.38 15.55
C SER A 81 15.94 0.00 15.37
N ILE A 82 16.83 0.99 15.28
CA ILE A 82 18.29 0.80 15.24
C ILE A 82 18.78 0.17 16.54
N ASP A 83 18.42 0.74 17.69
CA ASP A 83 18.81 0.24 19.00
C ASP A 83 18.40 -1.23 19.17
N ARG A 84 17.22 -1.62 18.66
CA ARG A 84 16.77 -3.02 18.64
C ARG A 84 17.65 -3.91 17.77
N LEU A 85 18.00 -3.48 16.56
CA LEU A 85 18.89 -4.24 15.68
C LEU A 85 20.29 -4.39 16.30
N VAL A 86 20.78 -3.37 17.00
CA VAL A 86 22.04 -3.41 17.76
C VAL A 86 21.94 -4.38 18.94
N ASN A 87 20.86 -4.34 19.71
CA ASN A 87 20.62 -5.25 20.84
C ASN A 87 20.53 -6.72 20.38
N LEU A 88 19.94 -6.96 19.21
CA LEU A 88 19.88 -8.28 18.58
C LEU A 88 21.19 -8.71 17.91
N LYS A 89 22.23 -7.85 17.95
CA LYS A 89 23.55 -8.05 17.34
C LYS A 89 23.52 -8.28 15.83
N PHE A 90 22.53 -7.73 15.14
CA PHE A 90 22.47 -7.78 13.67
C PHE A 90 23.27 -6.68 13.00
N ILE A 91 23.39 -5.53 13.67
CA ILE A 91 24.17 -4.40 13.18
C ILE A 91 25.02 -3.79 14.30
N LYS A 92 26.13 -3.15 13.91
CA LYS A 92 26.91 -2.24 14.73
C LYS A 92 26.76 -0.82 14.19
N THR A 93 26.75 0.17 15.07
CA THR A 93 26.65 1.59 14.70
C THR A 93 27.84 2.37 15.23
N GLU A 94 28.40 3.23 14.39
CA GLU A 94 29.47 4.16 14.76
C GLU A 94 29.12 5.57 14.28
N GLU A 95 29.32 6.57 15.14
CA GLU A 95 29.05 7.97 14.78
C GLU A 95 30.23 8.56 14.00
N THR A 96 29.91 9.26 12.92
CA THR A 96 30.88 9.93 12.04
C THR A 96 30.46 11.38 11.81
N LYS A 97 31.36 12.20 11.26
CA LYS A 97 31.10 13.62 10.98
C LYS A 97 29.87 13.86 10.08
N TYR A 98 29.54 12.91 9.20
CA TYR A 98 28.50 13.05 8.18
C TYR A 98 27.26 12.18 8.43
N GLY A 99 27.20 11.49 9.59
CA GLY A 99 26.07 10.64 9.95
C GLY A 99 26.51 9.41 10.74
N THR A 100 25.78 8.31 10.59
CA THR A 100 26.04 7.06 11.30
C THR A 100 26.48 6.00 10.29
N LEU A 101 27.57 5.32 10.62
CA LEU A 101 28.08 4.17 9.90
C LEU A 101 27.42 2.91 10.47
N PHE A 102 26.68 2.20 9.64
CA PHE A 102 26.01 0.94 9.97
C PHE A 102 26.83 -0.20 9.39
N THR A 103 27.28 -1.12 10.24
CA THR A 103 28.03 -2.32 9.84
C THR A 103 27.15 -3.54 10.10
N ILE A 104 26.91 -4.36 9.08
CA ILE A 104 26.15 -5.60 9.24
C ILE A 104 27.06 -6.63 9.88
N LEU A 105 26.62 -7.19 11.01
CA LEU A 105 27.33 -8.26 11.71
C LEU A 105 26.80 -9.58 11.19
N GLN A 106 27.57 -10.27 10.36
CA GLN A 106 27.28 -11.66 9.96
C GLN A 106 27.81 -12.62 11.03
N ASP A 107 27.08 -13.69 11.34
CA ASP A 107 27.64 -14.81 12.09
C ASP A 107 28.71 -15.44 11.18
N GLU A 108 29.92 -15.66 11.68
CA GLU A 108 31.13 -16.05 10.91
C GLU A 108 31.00 -17.39 10.14
N ARG A 109 29.83 -18.04 10.18
CA ARG A 109 29.55 -19.33 9.56
C ARG A 109 28.96 -19.26 8.15
N ASP A 110 28.52 -18.08 7.70
CA ASP A 110 27.79 -17.96 6.44
C ASP A 110 28.52 -17.04 5.44
N GLU A 111 29.56 -17.58 4.79
CA GLU A 111 30.22 -17.03 3.58
C GLU A 111 29.26 -16.91 2.35
N PHE A 112 27.95 -17.07 2.55
CA PHE A 112 26.94 -17.15 1.50
C PHE A 112 26.53 -15.80 0.91
N PHE A 113 26.81 -14.68 1.57
CA PHE A 113 26.27 -13.37 1.19
C PHE A 113 27.00 -12.68 0.03
N PHE A 114 28.21 -13.12 -0.35
CA PHE A 114 29.02 -12.48 -1.40
C PHE A 114 29.29 -13.38 -2.62
N ARG A 115 28.54 -14.48 -2.80
CA ARG A 115 28.67 -15.28 -4.03
C ARG A 115 28.18 -14.46 -5.23
N GLU A 116 29.09 -14.26 -6.18
CA GLU A 116 28.95 -13.48 -7.41
C GLU A 116 27.57 -13.56 -8.09
N ASN A 117 27.04 -12.37 -8.42
CA ASN A 117 25.92 -12.11 -9.32
C ASN A 117 26.18 -12.53 -10.80
N ASP A 118 27.03 -13.52 -11.06
CA ASP A 118 27.52 -13.86 -12.40
C ASP A 118 26.81 -15.08 -13.00
N ARG A 119 25.48 -15.15 -12.90
CA ARG A 119 24.69 -16.13 -13.68
C ARG A 119 23.62 -15.45 -14.51
N THR A 120 24.07 -14.76 -15.54
CA THR A 120 23.31 -14.67 -16.79
C THR A 120 24.22 -15.10 -17.95
N ALA A 121 24.17 -16.39 -18.33
CA ALA A 121 24.32 -16.82 -19.73
C ALA A 121 24.05 -18.33 -19.89
N SER A 122 23.05 -18.60 -20.74
CA SER A 122 22.91 -19.73 -21.66
C SER A 122 22.31 -21.06 -21.15
N ASN A 123 21.06 -21.25 -21.55
CA ASN A 123 20.48 -22.42 -22.22
C ASN A 123 20.85 -23.81 -21.68
N GLN A 124 19.83 -24.50 -21.14
CA GLN A 124 19.28 -25.68 -21.82
C GLN A 124 17.87 -25.95 -21.30
N LEU A 125 16.93 -25.65 -22.19
CA LEU A 125 15.56 -26.12 -22.20
C LEU A 125 15.63 -27.51 -22.83
N GLU A 126 15.50 -28.57 -22.04
CA GLU A 126 15.00 -29.89 -22.47
C GLU A 126 14.03 -30.40 -21.41
N GLU A 127 12.76 -30.10 -21.68
CA GLU A 127 11.70 -31.08 -21.91
C GLU A 127 11.67 -32.37 -21.05
N TYR A 128 10.70 -32.36 -20.13
CA TYR A 128 9.82 -33.45 -19.69
C TYR A 128 10.39 -34.85 -19.38
N GLY A 129 10.34 -35.18 -18.08
CA GLY A 129 10.03 -36.52 -17.58
C GLY A 129 8.78 -36.46 -16.70
N GLU A 130 7.73 -37.14 -17.17
CA GLU A 130 6.39 -37.25 -16.59
C GLU A 130 6.34 -37.77 -15.14
N THR A 131 5.50 -37.08 -14.37
CA THR A 131 4.57 -37.57 -13.33
C THR A 131 5.04 -38.59 -12.30
N THR A 132 4.93 -38.18 -11.03
CA THR A 132 4.21 -38.99 -10.04
C THR A 132 3.27 -38.08 -9.26
N ALA A 133 1.98 -38.40 -9.27
CA ALA A 133 0.89 -37.60 -8.69
C ALA A 133 0.89 -37.54 -7.15
N ALA A 134 1.89 -38.12 -6.47
CA ALA A 134 1.94 -38.23 -5.02
C ALA A 134 2.64 -37.04 -4.32
N GLU A 135 3.63 -36.38 -4.94
CA GLU A 135 4.41 -35.34 -4.26
C GLU A 135 3.82 -33.92 -4.36
N GLN A 136 2.78 -33.72 -5.17
CA GLN A 136 2.00 -32.48 -5.18
C GLN A 136 0.92 -32.41 -4.09
N GLU A 137 0.66 -33.51 -3.35
CA GLU A 137 -0.31 -33.54 -2.26
C GLU A 137 0.27 -33.04 -0.93
N GLU A 138 1.57 -33.21 -0.66
CA GLU A 138 2.16 -32.76 0.62
C GLU A 138 2.41 -31.25 0.66
N LEU A 139 2.75 -30.61 -0.46
CA LEU A 139 2.98 -29.15 -0.52
C LEU A 139 1.69 -28.30 -0.47
N LYS A 140 0.50 -28.92 -0.48
CA LYS A 140 -0.79 -28.22 -0.33
C LYS A 140 -1.35 -28.30 1.09
N LYS A 141 -0.82 -29.16 1.96
CA LYS A 141 -1.27 -29.29 3.36
C LYS A 141 -0.68 -28.19 4.25
N ASP A 142 0.61 -27.87 4.08
CA ASP A 142 1.30 -26.94 4.99
C ASP A 142 1.03 -25.46 4.70
N ARG A 143 0.48 -25.14 3.53
CA ARG A 143 0.01 -23.79 3.19
C ARG A 143 -1.37 -23.47 3.79
N LYS A 144 -2.07 -24.47 4.34
CA LYS A 144 -3.41 -24.34 4.92
C LYS A 144 -3.37 -24.00 6.42
N GLU A 145 -2.38 -24.50 7.17
CA GLU A 145 -2.33 -24.35 8.64
C GLU A 145 -1.82 -22.97 9.12
N LYS A 146 -0.97 -22.27 8.35
CA LYS A 146 -0.46 -20.95 8.79
C LYS A 146 -1.41 -19.78 8.54
N LYS A 147 -2.48 -19.99 7.77
CA LYS A 147 -3.55 -18.99 7.57
C LYS A 147 -4.72 -19.14 8.55
N GLU A 148 -4.78 -20.24 9.31
CA GLU A 148 -5.80 -20.48 10.33
C GLU A 148 -5.47 -19.84 11.69
N LYS A 149 -4.21 -19.44 11.95
CA LYS A 149 -3.83 -18.78 13.22
C LYS A 149 -3.98 -17.26 13.23
N GLU A 150 -3.93 -16.57 12.08
CA GLU A 150 -4.16 -15.11 12.00
C GLU A 150 -5.65 -14.73 11.89
N ILE A 151 -6.55 -15.70 11.72
CA ILE A 151 -8.00 -15.47 11.77
C ILE A 151 -8.51 -15.48 13.22
N LYS A 152 -7.79 -16.13 14.13
CA LYS A 152 -8.21 -16.35 15.52
C LYS A 152 -8.16 -15.10 16.42
N ASP A 153 -7.33 -14.12 16.09
CA ASP A 153 -7.14 -12.95 16.97
C ASP A 153 -8.05 -11.76 16.63
N GLN A 154 -8.76 -11.79 15.50
CA GLN A 154 -9.87 -10.87 15.21
C GLN A 154 -11.27 -11.48 15.41
N GLU A 155 -11.37 -12.79 15.63
CA GLU A 155 -12.63 -13.47 16.00
C GLU A 155 -13.01 -13.29 17.48
N SER A 156 -12.11 -12.82 18.34
CA SER A 156 -12.34 -12.80 19.81
C SER A 156 -13.19 -11.64 20.36
N MET A 157 -13.75 -10.77 19.51
CA MET A 157 -14.68 -9.71 19.96
C MET A 157 -16.05 -9.69 19.29
N GLU A 158 -16.30 -10.48 18.24
CA GLU A 158 -17.62 -10.51 17.58
C GLU A 158 -18.24 -11.91 17.42
N ASP A 159 -17.54 -13.00 17.78
CA ASP A 159 -18.03 -14.38 17.56
C ASP A 159 -18.61 -15.06 18.83
N SER A 160 -19.12 -14.29 19.79
CA SER A 160 -19.76 -14.86 20.98
C SER A 160 -21.25 -14.55 21.13
N LEU A 161 -21.87 -13.88 20.16
CA LEU A 161 -23.32 -13.69 20.17
C LEU A 161 -23.89 -13.95 18.77
N GLU A 162 -24.99 -14.71 18.74
CA GLU A 162 -25.90 -14.90 17.59
C GLU A 162 -25.77 -16.19 16.78
N LEU A 163 -25.88 -17.33 17.47
CA LEU A 163 -26.16 -18.64 16.86
C LEU A 163 -27.62 -18.85 16.40
N ASN A 164 -28.51 -17.85 16.47
CA ASN A 164 -29.92 -17.94 15.99
C ASN A 164 -30.50 -16.55 15.64
N SER A 165 -29.77 -15.74 14.89
CA SER A 165 -30.21 -14.38 14.57
C SER A 165 -30.94 -14.32 13.22
N PRO A 166 -32.03 -13.54 13.10
CA PRO A 166 -32.73 -13.30 11.83
C PRO A 166 -31.80 -12.76 10.74
N LEU A 167 -30.64 -12.22 11.12
CA LEU A 167 -29.60 -11.79 10.20
C LEU A 167 -28.96 -12.95 9.41
N GLN A 168 -28.79 -14.13 10.01
CA GLN A 168 -28.25 -15.30 9.32
C GLN A 168 -29.21 -15.82 8.26
N ASP A 169 -30.51 -15.85 8.58
CA ASP A 169 -31.56 -16.23 7.63
C ASP A 169 -31.60 -15.26 6.44
N LYS A 170 -31.51 -13.96 6.73
CA LYS A 170 -31.41 -12.91 5.72
C LYS A 170 -30.18 -13.06 4.83
N ILE A 171 -29.01 -13.35 5.40
CA ILE A 171 -27.78 -13.61 4.65
C ILE A 171 -27.95 -14.84 3.75
N GLN A 172 -28.54 -15.91 4.25
CA GLN A 172 -28.76 -17.14 3.51
C GLN A 172 -29.75 -16.93 2.36
N GLU A 173 -30.82 -16.18 2.58
CA GLU A 173 -31.84 -15.88 1.57
C GLU A 173 -31.27 -15.06 0.41
N VAL A 174 -30.53 -13.99 0.72
CA VAL A 174 -29.87 -13.14 -0.29
C VAL A 174 -28.79 -13.92 -1.05
N THR A 175 -28.06 -14.79 -0.35
CA THR A 175 -27.07 -15.71 -0.94
C THR A 175 -27.71 -16.65 -1.95
N ASN A 176 -28.81 -17.31 -1.56
CA ASN A 176 -29.55 -18.23 -2.44
C ASN A 176 -30.13 -17.49 -3.65
N ALA A 177 -30.65 -16.27 -3.47
CA ALA A 177 -31.16 -15.45 -4.56
C ALA A 177 -30.06 -15.06 -5.55
N PHE A 178 -28.87 -14.68 -5.07
CA PHE A 178 -27.73 -14.36 -5.93
C PHE A 178 -27.28 -15.56 -6.78
N LEU A 179 -27.21 -16.76 -6.18
CA LEU A 179 -26.84 -17.97 -6.90
C LEU A 179 -27.83 -18.28 -8.04
N LYS A 180 -29.14 -18.12 -7.78
CA LYS A 180 -30.19 -18.28 -8.80
C LYS A 180 -30.04 -17.27 -9.94
N LEU A 181 -29.79 -16.00 -9.62
CA LEU A 181 -29.66 -14.92 -10.61
C LEU A 181 -28.40 -15.04 -11.47
N ARG A 182 -27.29 -15.50 -10.90
CA ARG A 182 -26.01 -15.63 -11.62
C ARG A 182 -26.02 -16.76 -12.65
N GLN A 183 -26.85 -17.79 -12.45
CA GLN A 183 -26.93 -18.98 -13.29
C GLN A 183 -25.57 -19.66 -13.53
N SER A 184 -24.60 -19.51 -12.61
CA SER A 184 -23.29 -20.16 -12.71
C SER A 184 -22.64 -20.42 -11.35
N GLY A 185 -22.22 -21.68 -11.16
CA GLY A 185 -21.54 -22.19 -9.97
C GLY A 185 -22.46 -22.32 -8.74
N SER A 186 -22.25 -23.37 -7.95
CA SER A 186 -22.95 -23.59 -6.67
C SER A 186 -22.25 -22.92 -5.47
N SER A 187 -21.05 -22.38 -5.67
CA SER A 187 -20.21 -21.85 -4.59
C SER A 187 -20.00 -20.33 -4.71
N ILE A 188 -20.08 -19.63 -3.58
CA ILE A 188 -19.78 -18.20 -3.44
C ILE A 188 -18.38 -18.02 -2.84
N SER A 189 -17.61 -17.05 -3.36
CA SER A 189 -16.31 -16.69 -2.78
C SER A 189 -16.45 -15.98 -1.43
N GLN A 190 -15.53 -16.19 -0.49
CA GLN A 190 -15.51 -15.48 0.80
C GLN A 190 -15.60 -13.94 0.67
N LYS A 191 -15.01 -13.37 -0.39
CA LYS A 191 -15.10 -11.93 -0.67
C LYS A 191 -16.54 -11.49 -0.99
N GLN A 192 -17.29 -12.34 -1.67
CA GLN A 192 -18.71 -12.11 -2.00
C GLN A 192 -19.59 -12.31 -0.76
N ILE A 193 -19.32 -13.32 0.08
CA ILE A 193 -20.00 -13.51 1.37
C ILE A 193 -19.87 -12.25 2.25
N ARG A 194 -18.67 -11.66 2.32
CA ARG A 194 -18.46 -10.39 3.05
C ARG A 194 -19.28 -9.24 2.46
N GLY A 195 -19.42 -9.17 1.14
CA GLY A 195 -20.28 -8.18 0.48
C GLY A 195 -21.76 -8.39 0.82
N ILE A 196 -22.23 -9.63 0.81
CA ILE A 196 -23.60 -10.00 1.19
C ILE A 196 -23.86 -9.62 2.64
N LYS A 197 -22.94 -9.95 3.56
CA LYS A 197 -23.04 -9.53 4.97
C LYS A 197 -23.24 -8.02 5.06
N ARG A 198 -22.38 -7.21 4.43
CA ARG A 198 -22.52 -5.73 4.45
C ARG A 198 -23.87 -5.23 3.95
N VAL A 199 -24.42 -5.84 2.90
CA VAL A 199 -25.74 -5.50 2.38
C VAL A 199 -26.86 -5.94 3.33
N CYS A 200 -26.73 -7.10 3.97
CA CYS A 200 -27.74 -7.61 4.90
C CYS A 200 -27.79 -6.84 6.24
N HIS A 201 -26.70 -6.14 6.60
CA HIS A 201 -26.68 -5.22 7.74
C HIS A 201 -27.44 -3.91 7.47
N LEU A 202 -27.91 -3.67 6.24
CA LEU A 202 -28.82 -2.55 5.97
C LEU A 202 -30.20 -2.85 6.57
N ASP A 203 -30.87 -1.80 7.05
CA ASP A 203 -32.24 -1.84 7.58
C ASP A 203 -33.28 -1.94 6.44
N VAL A 204 -33.12 -3.00 5.64
CA VAL A 204 -33.92 -3.32 4.45
C VAL A 204 -34.23 -4.81 4.49
N GLU A 205 -35.48 -5.19 4.33
CA GLU A 205 -35.91 -6.59 4.34
C GLU A 205 -35.26 -7.43 3.22
N SER A 206 -35.09 -8.74 3.47
CA SER A 206 -34.49 -9.67 2.50
C SER A 206 -35.22 -9.67 1.15
N SER A 207 -36.55 -9.64 1.20
CA SER A 207 -37.43 -9.60 0.03
C SER A 207 -37.19 -8.35 -0.83
N GLU A 208 -37.03 -7.18 -0.21
CA GLU A 208 -36.76 -5.92 -0.91
C GLU A 208 -35.36 -5.92 -1.54
N LEU A 209 -34.35 -6.45 -0.86
CA LEU A 209 -33.00 -6.62 -1.42
C LEU A 209 -33.01 -7.50 -2.68
N ILE A 210 -33.80 -8.59 -2.67
CA ILE A 210 -33.93 -9.49 -3.83
C ILE A 210 -34.61 -8.77 -5.00
N VAL A 211 -35.62 -7.94 -4.75
CA VAL A 211 -36.24 -7.11 -5.79
C VAL A 211 -35.23 -6.16 -6.39
N TRP A 212 -34.44 -5.47 -5.57
CA TRP A 212 -33.40 -4.57 -6.06
C TRP A 212 -32.36 -5.30 -6.90
N MET A 213 -31.96 -6.51 -6.52
CA MET A 213 -31.04 -7.33 -7.30
C MET A 213 -31.60 -7.66 -8.69
N LYS A 214 -32.89 -8.01 -8.79
CA LYS A 214 -33.54 -8.26 -10.09
C LYS A 214 -33.56 -7.00 -10.96
N GLU A 215 -33.99 -5.88 -10.40
CA GLU A 215 -34.03 -4.61 -11.13
C GLU A 215 -32.64 -4.16 -11.61
N ILE A 216 -31.60 -4.34 -10.79
CA ILE A 216 -30.20 -4.06 -11.18
C ILE A 216 -29.77 -4.94 -12.35
N LEU A 217 -30.17 -6.23 -12.33
CA LEU A 217 -29.87 -7.16 -13.41
C LEU A 217 -30.59 -6.76 -14.71
N ASP A 218 -31.85 -6.38 -14.63
CA ASP A 218 -32.64 -5.95 -15.79
C ASP A 218 -32.07 -4.66 -16.41
N GLN A 219 -31.72 -3.67 -15.58
CA GLN A 219 -31.05 -2.45 -16.04
C GLN A 219 -29.69 -2.74 -16.68
N TYR A 220 -28.96 -3.72 -16.15
CA TYR A 220 -27.69 -4.13 -16.72
C TYR A 220 -27.88 -4.78 -18.10
N HIS A 221 -28.84 -5.70 -18.24
CA HIS A 221 -29.15 -6.37 -19.51
C HIS A 221 -29.69 -5.40 -20.57
N GLN A 222 -30.46 -4.38 -20.19
CA GLN A 222 -30.90 -3.32 -21.11
C GLN A 222 -29.70 -2.56 -21.73
N LYS A 223 -28.65 -2.31 -20.92
CA LYS A 223 -27.43 -1.61 -21.39
C LYS A 223 -26.40 -2.54 -22.03
N ASN A 224 -26.41 -3.82 -21.67
CA ASN A 224 -25.41 -4.81 -22.06
C ASN A 224 -26.11 -6.11 -22.47
N PRO A 225 -26.73 -6.17 -23.66
CA PRO A 225 -27.40 -7.37 -24.13
C PRO A 225 -26.40 -8.55 -24.20
N GLY A 226 -26.80 -9.70 -23.66
CA GLY A 226 -26.02 -10.94 -23.69
C GLY A 226 -24.88 -11.05 -22.67
N LYS A 227 -24.58 -10.01 -21.88
CA LYS A 227 -23.56 -10.08 -20.81
C LYS A 227 -24.19 -10.43 -19.47
N LYS A 228 -23.48 -11.21 -18.64
CA LYS A 228 -23.93 -11.64 -17.30
C LYS A 228 -23.14 -10.95 -16.19
N ILE A 229 -23.76 -10.75 -15.03
CA ILE A 229 -23.08 -10.26 -13.83
C ILE A 229 -22.57 -11.46 -13.01
N HIS A 230 -21.25 -11.59 -12.91
CA HIS A 230 -20.63 -12.72 -12.20
C HIS A 230 -20.22 -12.40 -10.75
N SER A 231 -20.29 -11.14 -10.32
CA SER A 231 -19.76 -10.70 -9.03
C SER A 231 -20.81 -9.98 -8.19
N PHE A 232 -21.00 -10.45 -6.95
CA PHE A 232 -21.89 -9.80 -5.98
C PHE A 232 -21.48 -8.36 -5.67
N LEU A 233 -20.19 -8.01 -5.82
CA LEU A 233 -19.69 -6.65 -5.60
C LEU A 233 -20.34 -5.60 -6.51
N TYR A 234 -20.85 -6.02 -7.68
CA TYR A 234 -21.61 -5.14 -8.57
C TYR A 234 -22.96 -4.77 -7.94
N PHE A 235 -23.69 -5.77 -7.45
CA PHE A 235 -24.95 -5.58 -6.73
C PHE A 235 -24.75 -4.76 -5.46
N GLU A 236 -23.71 -5.07 -4.67
CA GLU A 236 -23.38 -4.33 -3.45
C GLU A 236 -23.28 -2.81 -3.71
N LYS A 237 -22.51 -2.38 -4.71
CA LYS A 237 -22.34 -0.96 -5.03
C LYS A 237 -23.64 -0.29 -5.43
N ALA A 238 -24.45 -0.97 -6.25
CA ALA A 238 -25.73 -0.43 -6.71
C ALA A 238 -26.76 -0.34 -5.57
N ILE A 239 -26.83 -1.37 -4.71
CA ILE A 239 -27.70 -1.43 -3.53
C ILE A 239 -27.33 -0.35 -2.52
N LEU A 240 -26.03 -0.19 -2.20
CA LEU A 240 -25.57 0.86 -1.30
C LEU A 240 -25.90 2.27 -1.84
N THR A 241 -25.73 2.49 -3.14
CA THR A 241 -26.08 3.77 -3.78
C THR A 241 -27.57 4.07 -3.66
N ARG A 242 -28.42 3.06 -3.86
CA ARG A 242 -29.88 3.19 -3.74
C ARG A 242 -30.33 3.41 -2.30
N SER A 243 -29.73 2.71 -1.34
CA SER A 243 -30.06 2.87 0.09
C SER A 243 -29.74 4.28 0.61
N ARG A 244 -28.65 4.90 0.11
CA ARG A 244 -28.30 6.30 0.44
C ARG A 244 -29.26 7.33 -0.16
N GLY A 245 -29.93 7.01 -1.26
CA GLY A 245 -30.95 7.86 -1.86
C GLY A 245 -32.30 7.83 -1.14
N LYS A 246 -32.55 6.84 -0.25
CA LYS A 246 -33.78 6.75 0.56
C LYS A 246 -33.68 7.47 1.91
N VAL A 247 -32.46 7.79 2.39
CA VAL A 247 -32.27 8.59 3.61
C VAL A 247 -32.34 10.07 3.21
N GLY A 248 -33.53 10.67 3.37
CA GLY A 248 -33.71 12.11 3.23
C GLY A 248 -32.79 12.86 4.19
N VAL A 249 -31.95 13.75 3.65
CA VAL A 249 -31.21 14.73 4.43
C VAL A 249 -31.91 16.07 4.26
N PRO A 250 -32.35 16.75 5.34
CA PRO A 250 -32.76 18.14 5.30
C PRO A 250 -31.60 19.00 4.81
N GLU A 251 -31.87 19.73 3.74
CA GLU A 251 -31.00 20.70 3.12
C GLU A 251 -30.89 21.94 4.01
N GLU A 252 -29.96 21.96 4.97
CA GLU A 252 -29.47 23.18 5.62
C GLU A 252 -28.31 22.86 6.58
N THR A 253 -27.06 22.99 6.10
CA THR A 253 -25.79 23.31 6.85
C THR A 253 -24.50 22.99 6.07
N ARG A 254 -24.47 23.12 4.73
CA ARG A 254 -23.22 22.94 3.93
C ARG A 254 -22.75 24.15 3.14
N SER A 255 -23.30 25.33 3.40
CA SER A 255 -23.06 26.53 2.59
C SER A 255 -22.26 27.61 3.31
N SER A 256 -20.93 27.47 3.38
CA SER A 256 -20.04 28.64 3.30
C SER A 256 -18.61 28.22 2.90
N ALA A 257 -18.03 27.22 3.57
CA ALA A 257 -16.62 26.87 3.38
C ALA A 257 -16.26 26.29 2.00
N ASN A 258 -17.19 25.58 1.34
CA ASN A 258 -16.96 25.01 0.00
C ASN A 258 -17.13 26.03 -1.13
N ARG A 259 -17.95 27.08 -0.92
CA ARG A 259 -18.18 28.11 -1.95
C ARG A 259 -16.95 29.00 -2.09
N ASP A 260 -16.34 29.37 -0.97
CA ASP A 260 -15.08 30.13 -0.95
C ASP A 260 -13.89 29.37 -1.55
N GLN A 261 -13.87 28.03 -1.48
CA GLN A 261 -12.83 27.23 -2.13
C GLN A 261 -13.03 27.13 -3.64
N LEU A 262 -14.28 27.00 -4.09
CA LEU A 262 -14.61 26.96 -5.52
C LEU A 262 -14.36 28.33 -6.18
N ASP A 263 -14.73 29.43 -5.52
CA ASP A 263 -14.48 30.79 -6.00
C ASP A 263 -12.97 31.10 -6.10
N LYS A 264 -12.16 30.61 -5.13
CA LYS A 264 -10.69 30.72 -5.18
C LYS A 264 -10.07 29.90 -6.31
N SER A 265 -10.62 28.70 -6.60
CA SER A 265 -10.13 27.91 -7.73
C SER A 265 -10.47 28.56 -9.07
N ASP A 266 -11.66 29.14 -9.21
CA ASP A 266 -12.07 29.83 -10.43
C ASP A 266 -11.29 31.14 -10.65
N GLU A 267 -10.96 31.87 -9.58
CA GLU A 267 -10.10 33.05 -9.65
C GLU A 267 -8.67 32.70 -10.07
N PHE A 268 -8.13 31.59 -9.57
CA PHE A 268 -6.80 31.11 -9.95
C PHE A 268 -6.74 30.69 -11.44
N LEU A 269 -7.78 30.01 -11.95
CA LEU A 269 -7.87 29.63 -13.36
C LEU A 269 -7.93 30.85 -14.29
N LYS A 270 -8.73 31.87 -13.93
CA LYS A 270 -8.77 33.14 -14.69
C LYS A 270 -7.43 33.85 -14.70
N LYS A 271 -6.69 33.81 -13.59
CA LYS A 271 -5.34 34.40 -13.49
C LYS A 271 -4.33 33.68 -14.39
N LEU A 272 -4.38 32.35 -14.43
CA LEU A 272 -3.55 31.51 -15.31
C LEU A 272 -3.84 31.78 -16.79
N GLU A 273 -5.10 31.88 -17.16
CA GLU A 273 -5.51 32.16 -18.53
C GLU A 273 -5.05 33.54 -19.00
N LYS A 274 -5.15 34.55 -18.12
CA LYS A 274 -4.62 35.90 -18.38
C LYS A 274 -3.10 35.90 -18.57
N TRP A 275 -2.36 35.16 -17.74
CA TRP A 275 -0.90 35.01 -17.86
C TRP A 275 -0.49 34.31 -19.17
N LYS A 276 -1.24 33.30 -19.59
CA LYS A 276 -1.01 32.63 -20.87
C LYS A 276 -1.21 33.58 -22.04
N GLN A 277 -2.31 34.33 -22.06
CA GLN A 277 -2.58 35.33 -23.10
C GLN A 277 -1.55 36.46 -23.11
N GLU A 278 -1.06 36.87 -21.94
CA GLU A 278 -0.02 37.88 -21.79
C GLU A 278 1.33 37.36 -22.33
N GLY A 279 1.70 36.13 -21.99
CA GLY A 279 2.88 35.45 -22.55
C GLY A 279 2.82 35.28 -24.08
N GLU A 280 1.66 34.93 -24.63
CA GLU A 280 1.44 34.84 -26.09
C GLU A 280 1.56 36.20 -26.78
N LYS A 281 1.02 37.27 -26.18
CA LYS A 281 1.19 38.65 -26.67
C LYS A 281 2.65 39.11 -26.60
N HIS A 282 3.38 38.69 -25.57
CA HIS A 282 4.80 39.02 -25.42
C HIS A 282 5.69 38.27 -26.40
N LEU A 283 5.43 36.99 -26.66
CA LEU A 283 6.07 36.19 -27.71
C LEU A 283 5.86 36.81 -29.10
N ALA A 284 4.66 37.33 -29.37
CA ALA A 284 4.36 38.06 -30.61
C ALA A 284 5.13 39.39 -30.71
N SER A 285 5.47 40.03 -29.58
CA SER A 285 6.15 41.34 -29.53
C SER A 285 7.70 41.30 -29.55
N LYS A 286 8.32 40.11 -29.57
CA LYS A 286 9.80 39.92 -29.62
C LYS A 286 10.63 40.77 -28.62
N LYS A 287 10.08 41.09 -27.44
CA LYS A 287 10.84 41.72 -26.34
C LYS A 287 11.23 40.67 -25.29
N SER A 288 12.53 40.60 -25.00
CA SER A 288 13.12 39.73 -23.97
C SER A 288 12.61 40.08 -22.56
N MET A 289 12.14 39.09 -21.81
CA MET A 289 11.73 39.28 -20.41
C MET A 289 12.89 38.94 -19.46
N ALA A 290 13.15 39.80 -18.48
CA ALA A 290 14.02 39.48 -17.35
C ALA A 290 13.38 38.37 -16.49
N ARG A 291 14.20 37.44 -15.99
CA ARG A 291 13.76 36.29 -15.19
C ARG A 291 12.98 36.76 -13.94
N PRO A 292 11.89 36.08 -13.56
CA PRO A 292 11.20 36.38 -12.32
C PRO A 292 12.06 35.96 -11.13
N LEU A 293 12.38 36.93 -10.26
CA LEU A 293 12.94 36.68 -8.93
C LEU A 293 11.81 36.11 -8.06
N PHE A 294 11.82 34.80 -7.81
CA PHE A 294 11.13 34.24 -6.65
C PHE A 294 11.97 34.62 -5.42
N LEU A 295 11.68 35.79 -4.84
CA LEU A 295 12.35 36.24 -3.62
C LEU A 295 11.82 35.41 -2.44
N GLY A 296 12.68 34.50 -1.98
CA GLY A 296 12.60 33.94 -0.65
C GLY A 296 12.90 35.02 0.40
N ILE A 297 12.25 34.81 1.54
CA ILE A 297 12.33 35.53 2.80
C ILE A 297 13.79 35.76 3.24
N ALA A 298 14.17 37.02 3.46
CA ALA A 298 15.21 37.42 4.40
C ALA A 298 15.05 38.91 4.75
N GLY A 299 14.80 39.22 6.02
CA GLY A 299 15.16 40.51 6.61
C GLY A 299 16.23 40.27 7.69
N PRO A 300 16.64 41.30 8.45
CA PRO A 300 16.96 42.68 8.08
C PRO A 300 18.42 43.03 8.46
N VAL A 301 19.03 44.07 7.88
CA VAL A 301 20.18 44.74 8.50
C VAL A 301 20.06 46.25 8.28
N SER A 302 19.77 46.98 9.35
CA SER A 302 19.89 48.44 9.40
C SER A 302 21.35 48.85 9.64
N PRO A 303 21.88 49.88 8.97
CA PRO A 303 23.10 50.54 9.42
C PRO A 303 22.74 51.66 10.40
N GLN A 304 23.40 51.67 11.56
CA GLN A 304 23.43 52.82 12.45
C GLN A 304 24.27 53.94 11.81
N GLY A 305 23.84 55.18 12.03
CA GLY A 305 24.70 56.36 11.95
C GLY A 305 25.50 56.56 13.22
#